data_AF-A0A933YGZ0-F1
#
_entry.id   AF-A0A933YGZ0-F1
#
_cell.length_a   1.000
_cell.length_b   1.000
_cell.length_c   1.000
_cell.angle_alpha   90.00
_cell.angle_beta   90.00
_cell.angle_gamma   90.00
#
_symmetry.space_group_name_H-M   'P 1'
#
loop_
_entity.id
_entity.type
_entity.pdbx_description
1 polymer ?
#
loop_
_entity_poly.entity_id
_entity_poly.type
_entity_poly.pdbx_seq_one_letter_code
_entity_poly.pdbx_strand_id
1 'polypeptide(L)'
;MKLTIYKKMWLGFGIIILLMLAANVYMISALRGVMSGTKDTFTYDMRAADLAKQMKAILYDEEPYAQKAAFFQDKDYFKVFEEQSKVFTQFADSIRSLGVSDNKVAIVHRVQESHAWFTEAVRRATFGSGRRGDHADENERSDTLDVLHAQLDQFIKLNQQAVQIAIGEINDGMVHSTNVAYFLTVGAFIAAIIAAVFITLTITKPIGVLIRGTEEIAKGKFAPIAVTTQDEMSLLAQAINDMSAKLESIDKLKTEMMHHISHELRTPLQAMTSALNLMTDQRYGTLNNEQLRLTSFIREGINKITAFSHQFLDISKIESGAMKYN
;
A
#
# COMPACT_ATOMS: atom_id res chain seq x y z
N MET A 1 19.22 19.51 -15.20
CA MET A 1 18.80 20.15 -13.94
C MET A 1 19.28 19.27 -12.79
N LYS A 2 20.12 19.76 -11.87
CA LYS A 2 20.65 18.94 -10.76
C LYS A 2 19.50 18.53 -9.82
N LEU A 3 19.39 17.24 -9.54
CA LEU A 3 18.34 16.69 -8.67
C LEU A 3 18.78 16.83 -7.21
N THR A 4 18.19 17.81 -6.52
CA THR A 4 18.26 17.96 -5.06
C THR A 4 17.77 16.70 -4.35
N ILE A 5 18.26 16.40 -3.14
CA ILE A 5 17.80 15.27 -2.32
C ILE A 5 16.27 15.27 -2.17
N TYR A 6 15.67 16.43 -1.91
CA TYR A 6 14.22 16.59 -1.80
C TYR A 6 13.49 16.11 -3.07
N LYS A 7 13.93 16.56 -4.25
CA LYS A 7 13.38 16.11 -5.54
C LYS A 7 13.59 14.62 -5.77
N LYS A 8 14.71 14.03 -5.36
CA LYS A 8 14.93 12.58 -5.46
C LYS A 8 13.95 11.79 -4.59
N MET A 9 13.70 12.24 -3.35
CA MET A 9 12.71 11.62 -2.48
C MET A 9 11.29 11.75 -3.06
N TRP A 10 10.91 12.94 -3.53
CA TRP A 10 9.61 13.14 -4.17
C TRP A 10 9.44 12.31 -5.44
N LEU A 11 10.50 12.14 -6.22
CA LEU A 11 10.45 11.32 -7.43
C LEU A 11 10.30 9.83 -7.07
N GLY A 12 11.01 9.34 -6.05
CA GLY A 12 10.86 7.96 -5.56
C GLY A 12 9.49 7.69 -4.94
N PHE A 13 9.13 8.42 -3.89
CA PHE A 13 7.88 8.18 -3.14
C PHE A 13 6.64 8.69 -3.90
N GLY A 14 6.74 9.81 -4.61
CA GLY A 14 5.60 10.38 -5.34
C GLY A 14 5.12 9.48 -6.47
N ILE A 15 6.03 8.80 -7.19
CA ILE A 15 5.64 7.81 -8.21
C ILE A 15 4.87 6.65 -7.56
N ILE A 16 5.33 6.14 -6.42
CA ILE A 16 4.65 5.05 -5.70
C ILE A 16 3.26 5.49 -5.25
N ILE A 17 3.15 6.65 -4.59
CA ILE A 17 1.87 7.18 -4.09
C ILE A 17 0.90 7.36 -5.26
N LEU A 18 1.35 7.93 -6.37
CA LEU A 18 0.51 8.14 -7.55
C LEU A 18 0.03 6.80 -8.14
N LEU A 19 0.91 5.81 -8.26
CA LEU A 19 0.54 4.47 -8.71
C LEU A 19 -0.46 3.80 -7.77
N MET A 20 -0.26 3.90 -6.45
CA MET A 20 -1.19 3.35 -5.47
C MET A 20 -2.55 4.07 -5.51
N LEU A 21 -2.56 5.38 -5.69
CA LEU A 21 -3.81 6.15 -5.76
C LEU A 21 -4.59 5.80 -7.03
N ALA A 22 -3.91 5.72 -8.17
CA ALA A 22 -4.50 5.27 -9.44
C ALA A 22 -5.08 3.86 -9.31
N ALA A 23 -4.35 2.93 -8.67
CA ALA A 23 -4.82 1.58 -8.45
C ALA A 23 -6.06 1.51 -7.54
N ASN A 24 -6.07 2.29 -6.46
CA ASN A 24 -7.23 2.37 -5.56
C ASN A 24 -8.46 2.98 -6.26
N VAL A 25 -8.28 4.05 -7.01
CA VAL A 25 -9.37 4.67 -7.78
C VAL A 25 -9.93 3.70 -8.81
N TYR A 26 -9.05 2.99 -9.54
CA TYR A 26 -9.47 1.96 -10.48
C TYR A 26 -10.27 0.86 -9.80
N MET A 27 -9.78 0.30 -8.68
CA MET A 27 -10.48 -0.74 -7.90
C MET A 27 -11.88 -0.31 -7.47
N ILE A 28 -12.02 0.91 -6.94
CA ILE A 28 -13.32 1.45 -6.51
C ILE A 28 -14.24 1.63 -7.72
N SER A 29 -13.73 2.14 -8.84
CA SER A 29 -14.50 2.35 -10.06
C SER A 29 -14.97 1.02 -10.66
N ALA A 30 -14.08 0.02 -10.71
CA ALA A 30 -14.37 -1.31 -11.22
C ALA A 30 -15.47 -2.00 -10.37
N LEU A 31 -15.34 -1.94 -9.05
CA LEU A 31 -16.32 -2.51 -8.12
C LEU A 31 -17.69 -1.82 -8.24
N ARG A 32 -17.72 -0.49 -8.39
CA ARG A 32 -18.98 0.25 -8.65
C ARG A 32 -19.61 -0.12 -9.98
N GLY A 33 -18.80 -0.28 -11.02
CA GLY A 33 -19.27 -0.71 -12.34
C GLY A 33 -20.04 -2.03 -12.26
N VAL A 34 -19.41 -3.04 -11.64
CA VAL A 34 -20.00 -4.39 -11.47
C VAL A 34 -21.30 -4.37 -10.64
N MET A 35 -21.39 -3.51 -9.61
CA MET A 35 -22.58 -3.47 -8.74
C MET A 35 -23.76 -2.69 -9.32
N SER A 36 -23.55 -1.71 -10.19
CA SER A 36 -24.61 -0.79 -10.63
C SER A 36 -25.60 -1.40 -11.62
N GLY A 37 -25.14 -2.21 -12.59
CA GLY A 37 -26.02 -2.82 -13.61
C GLY A 37 -26.79 -4.04 -13.12
N THR A 38 -26.29 -4.73 -12.10
CA THR A 38 -26.82 -6.05 -11.71
C THR A 38 -27.86 -5.98 -10.58
N LYS A 39 -27.93 -4.85 -9.87
CA LYS A 39 -28.79 -4.73 -8.68
C LYS A 39 -30.28 -4.89 -9.01
N ASP A 40 -30.73 -4.33 -10.12
CA ASP A 40 -32.13 -4.38 -10.52
C ASP A 40 -32.51 -5.77 -11.04
N THR A 41 -31.70 -6.36 -11.92
CA THR A 41 -31.91 -7.72 -12.43
C THR A 41 -31.92 -8.75 -11.30
N PHE A 42 -30.95 -8.69 -10.38
CA PHE A 42 -30.87 -9.65 -9.28
C PHE A 42 -32.04 -9.53 -8.30
N THR A 43 -32.52 -8.30 -8.03
CA THR A 43 -33.58 -8.08 -7.03
C THR A 43 -34.97 -8.37 -7.58
N TYR A 44 -35.28 -7.85 -8.78
CA TYR A 44 -36.64 -7.93 -9.33
C TYR A 44 -36.88 -9.24 -10.07
N ASP A 45 -35.96 -9.68 -10.93
CA ASP A 45 -36.19 -10.87 -11.76
C ASP A 45 -36.13 -12.17 -10.94
N MET A 46 -35.28 -12.22 -9.91
CA MET A 46 -35.23 -13.36 -8.99
C MET A 46 -36.55 -13.51 -8.22
N ARG A 47 -37.10 -12.41 -7.70
CA ARG A 47 -38.34 -12.41 -6.94
C ARG A 47 -39.56 -12.66 -7.83
N ALA A 48 -39.56 -12.12 -9.05
CA ALA A 48 -40.59 -12.40 -10.04
C ALA A 48 -40.60 -13.88 -10.46
N ALA A 49 -39.43 -14.48 -10.67
CA ALA A 49 -39.32 -15.91 -10.98
C ALA A 49 -39.83 -16.80 -9.83
N ASP A 50 -39.55 -16.43 -8.58
CA ASP A 50 -40.03 -17.17 -7.41
C ASP A 50 -41.56 -17.11 -7.28
N LEU A 51 -42.15 -15.91 -7.39
CA LEU A 51 -43.61 -15.74 -7.39
C LEU A 51 -44.27 -16.51 -8.54
N ALA A 52 -43.68 -16.51 -9.74
CA ALA A 52 -44.20 -17.28 -10.87
C ALA A 52 -44.13 -18.79 -10.64
N LYS A 53 -43.11 -19.30 -9.95
CA LYS A 53 -43.06 -20.72 -9.52
C LYS A 53 -44.14 -21.04 -8.51
N GLN A 54 -44.43 -20.13 -7.56
CA GLN A 54 -45.52 -20.29 -6.61
C GLN A 54 -46.89 -20.28 -7.32
N MET A 55 -47.09 -19.38 -8.29
CA MET A 55 -48.28 -19.38 -9.15
C MET A 55 -48.43 -20.70 -9.92
N LYS A 56 -47.34 -21.25 -10.45
CA LYS A 56 -47.36 -22.55 -11.14
C LYS A 56 -47.74 -23.69 -10.20
N ALA A 57 -47.24 -23.68 -8.96
CA ALA A 57 -47.62 -24.68 -7.95
C ALA A 57 -49.12 -24.60 -7.61
N ILE A 58 -49.66 -23.38 -7.44
CA ILE A 58 -51.09 -23.16 -7.24
C ILE A 58 -51.90 -23.70 -8.42
N LEU A 59 -51.47 -23.43 -9.65
CA LEU A 59 -52.16 -23.92 -10.86
C LEU A 59 -52.24 -25.46 -10.90
N TYR A 60 -51.18 -26.16 -10.51
CA TYR A 60 -51.21 -27.63 -10.38
C TYR A 60 -52.12 -28.11 -9.26
N ASP A 61 -52.15 -27.39 -8.14
CA ASP A 61 -52.99 -27.75 -6.99
C ASP A 61 -54.48 -27.46 -7.24
N GLU A 62 -54.80 -26.42 -8.02
CA GLU A 62 -56.17 -25.99 -8.31
C GLU A 62 -56.83 -26.81 -9.44
N GLU A 63 -56.04 -27.35 -10.38
CA GLU A 63 -56.53 -28.11 -11.54
C GLU A 63 -57.45 -29.30 -11.13
N PRO A 64 -57.07 -30.18 -10.17
CA PRO A 64 -57.95 -31.26 -9.73
C PRO A 64 -59.26 -30.76 -9.10
N TYR A 65 -59.23 -29.62 -8.40
CA TYR A 65 -60.43 -29.02 -7.81
C TYR A 65 -61.33 -28.40 -8.88
N ALA A 66 -60.74 -27.75 -9.88
CA ALA A 66 -61.46 -27.22 -11.04
C ALA A 66 -62.18 -28.34 -11.82
N GLN A 67 -61.48 -29.45 -12.08
CA GLN A 67 -62.07 -30.63 -12.73
C GLN A 67 -63.22 -31.23 -11.90
N LYS A 68 -63.00 -31.47 -10.60
CA LYS A 68 -64.03 -32.01 -9.69
C LYS A 68 -65.24 -31.08 -9.56
N ALA A 69 -65.01 -29.78 -9.39
CA ALA A 69 -66.07 -28.78 -9.27
C ALA A 69 -66.93 -28.71 -10.54
N ALA A 70 -66.32 -28.78 -11.72
CA ALA A 70 -67.04 -28.76 -12.99
C ALA A 70 -67.78 -30.07 -13.28
N PHE A 71 -67.14 -31.22 -13.04
CA PHE A 71 -67.71 -32.54 -13.35
C PHE A 71 -68.83 -32.94 -12.38
N PHE A 72 -68.61 -32.73 -11.07
CA PHE A 72 -69.59 -33.07 -10.03
C PHE A 72 -70.60 -31.94 -9.77
N GLN A 73 -70.40 -30.74 -10.33
CA GLN A 73 -71.21 -29.54 -10.06
C GLN A 73 -71.31 -29.24 -8.55
N ASP A 74 -70.21 -29.50 -7.84
CA ASP A 74 -70.13 -29.44 -6.39
C ASP A 74 -69.49 -28.11 -5.95
N LYS A 75 -70.23 -27.40 -5.10
CA LYS A 75 -69.88 -26.06 -4.61
C LYS A 75 -68.72 -26.09 -3.64
N ASP A 76 -68.51 -27.19 -2.91
CA ASP A 76 -67.44 -27.29 -1.93
C ASP A 76 -66.08 -27.39 -2.62
N TYR A 77 -65.98 -28.17 -3.71
CA TYR A 77 -64.78 -28.17 -4.55
C TYR A 77 -64.55 -26.82 -5.24
N PHE A 78 -65.62 -26.15 -5.70
CA PHE A 78 -65.50 -24.82 -6.28
C PHE A 78 -64.97 -23.78 -5.27
N LYS A 79 -65.37 -23.87 -4.00
CA LYS A 79 -64.90 -22.95 -2.96
C LYS A 79 -63.39 -23.07 -2.72
N VAL A 80 -62.86 -24.29 -2.69
CA VAL A 80 -61.41 -24.54 -2.56
C VAL A 80 -60.66 -24.01 -3.79
N PHE A 81 -61.19 -24.26 -4.99
CA PHE A 81 -60.65 -23.71 -6.24
C PHE A 81 -60.64 -22.17 -6.23
N GLU A 82 -61.74 -21.52 -5.82
CA GLU A 82 -61.84 -20.06 -5.78
C GLU A 82 -60.86 -19.43 -4.77
N GLU A 83 -60.60 -20.11 -3.65
CA GLU A 83 -59.61 -19.66 -2.67
C GLU A 83 -58.18 -19.67 -3.25
N GLN A 84 -57.82 -20.73 -3.97
CA GLN A 84 -56.52 -20.84 -4.66
C GLN A 84 -56.37 -19.81 -5.79
N SER A 85 -57.41 -19.65 -6.61
CA SER A 85 -57.47 -18.66 -7.70
C SER A 85 -57.29 -17.21 -7.19
N LYS A 86 -57.77 -16.89 -5.98
CA LYS A 86 -57.50 -15.60 -5.32
C LYS A 86 -56.02 -15.43 -4.98
N VAL A 87 -55.36 -16.45 -4.43
CA VAL A 87 -53.92 -16.41 -4.10
C VAL A 87 -53.09 -16.29 -5.37
N PHE A 88 -53.45 -17.00 -6.44
CA PHE A 88 -52.81 -16.87 -7.75
C PHE A 88 -52.84 -15.41 -8.25
N THR A 89 -54.00 -14.76 -8.14
CA THR A 89 -54.20 -13.37 -8.57
C THR A 89 -53.35 -12.40 -7.74
N GLN A 90 -53.24 -12.62 -6.42
CA GLN A 90 -52.39 -11.81 -5.53
C GLN A 90 -50.90 -11.90 -5.89
N PHE A 91 -50.41 -13.08 -6.28
CA PHE A 91 -49.03 -13.23 -6.74
C PHE A 91 -48.79 -12.56 -8.09
N ALA A 92 -49.74 -12.65 -9.02
CA ALA A 92 -49.65 -11.95 -10.29
C ALA A 92 -49.59 -10.42 -10.10
N ASP A 93 -50.42 -9.86 -9.22
CA ASP A 93 -50.40 -8.44 -8.88
C ASP A 93 -49.10 -8.03 -8.18
N SER A 94 -48.58 -8.89 -7.30
CA SER A 94 -47.28 -8.69 -6.67
C SER A 94 -46.16 -8.59 -7.70
N ILE A 95 -46.15 -9.47 -8.73
CA ILE A 95 -45.15 -9.41 -9.80
C ILE A 95 -45.24 -8.10 -10.59
N ARG A 96 -46.45 -7.59 -10.87
CA ARG A 96 -46.63 -6.31 -11.57
C ARG A 96 -46.13 -5.10 -10.79
N SER A 97 -46.11 -5.21 -9.46
CA SER A 97 -45.58 -4.16 -8.57
C SER A 97 -44.07 -4.23 -8.36
N LEU A 98 -43.44 -5.38 -8.65
CA LEU A 98 -41.99 -5.48 -8.78
C LEU A 98 -41.61 -4.73 -10.06
N GLY A 99 -40.57 -3.91 -10.04
CA GLY A 99 -40.13 -3.08 -11.18
C GLY A 99 -39.57 -3.89 -12.37
N VAL A 100 -40.29 -4.91 -12.81
CA VAL A 100 -39.96 -5.80 -13.93
C VAL A 100 -40.23 -5.07 -15.26
N SER A 101 -39.48 -5.39 -16.31
CA SER A 101 -39.59 -4.75 -17.62
C SER A 101 -40.99 -4.88 -18.26
N ASP A 102 -41.37 -3.91 -19.08
CA ASP A 102 -42.71 -3.81 -19.71
C ASP A 102 -43.14 -5.08 -20.48
N ASN A 103 -42.19 -5.72 -21.17
CA ASN A 103 -42.44 -6.97 -21.90
C ASN A 103 -42.80 -8.15 -20.97
N LYS A 104 -42.22 -8.20 -19.77
CA LYS A 104 -42.49 -9.21 -18.75
C LYS A 104 -43.80 -8.92 -18.04
N VAL A 105 -44.12 -7.65 -17.77
CA VAL A 105 -45.44 -7.22 -17.28
C VAL A 105 -46.55 -7.65 -18.25
N ALA A 106 -46.34 -7.51 -19.56
CA ALA A 106 -47.30 -7.96 -20.57
C ALA A 106 -47.53 -9.48 -20.56
N ILE A 107 -46.52 -10.30 -20.20
CA ILE A 107 -46.69 -11.75 -20.03
C ILE A 107 -47.58 -12.03 -18.83
N VAL A 108 -47.32 -11.39 -17.69
CA VAL A 108 -48.12 -11.55 -16.47
C VAL A 108 -49.57 -11.12 -16.70
N HIS A 109 -49.79 -10.05 -17.47
CA HIS A 109 -51.14 -9.63 -17.86
C HIS A 109 -51.87 -10.72 -18.64
N ARG A 110 -51.23 -11.33 -19.65
CA ARG A 110 -51.84 -12.45 -20.40
C ARG A 110 -52.11 -13.66 -19.51
N VAL A 111 -51.22 -13.96 -18.56
CA VAL A 111 -51.44 -15.02 -17.56
C VAL A 111 -52.67 -14.71 -16.71
N GLN A 112 -52.83 -13.47 -16.24
CA GLN A 112 -54.01 -13.04 -15.49
C GLN A 112 -55.30 -13.15 -16.32
N GLU A 113 -55.28 -12.73 -17.60
CA GLU A 113 -56.43 -12.81 -18.50
C GLU A 113 -56.85 -14.26 -18.76
N SER A 114 -55.89 -15.13 -19.09
CA SER A 114 -56.15 -16.57 -19.30
C SER A 114 -56.68 -17.25 -18.04
N HIS A 115 -56.14 -16.89 -16.86
CA HIS A 115 -56.58 -17.44 -15.59
C HIS A 115 -57.97 -16.93 -15.18
N ALA A 116 -58.29 -15.66 -15.46
CA ALA A 116 -59.62 -15.10 -15.24
C ALA A 116 -60.66 -15.79 -16.13
N TRP A 117 -60.33 -16.02 -17.41
CA TRP A 117 -61.18 -16.80 -18.31
C TRP A 117 -61.37 -18.23 -17.80
N PHE A 118 -60.29 -18.90 -17.36
CA PHE A 118 -60.36 -20.27 -16.83
C PHE A 118 -61.26 -20.36 -15.58
N THR A 119 -61.09 -19.42 -14.64
CA THR A 119 -61.90 -19.32 -13.43
C THR A 119 -63.38 -19.15 -13.76
N GLU A 120 -63.72 -18.29 -14.73
CA GLU A 120 -65.10 -18.10 -15.17
C GLU A 120 -65.64 -19.32 -15.93
N ALA A 121 -64.82 -20.00 -16.73
CA ALA A 121 -65.20 -21.24 -17.41
C ALA A 121 -65.54 -22.35 -16.39
N VAL A 122 -64.73 -22.51 -15.33
CA VAL A 122 -65.01 -23.45 -14.24
C VAL A 122 -66.29 -23.05 -13.50
N ARG A 123 -66.49 -21.76 -13.20
CA ARG A 123 -67.71 -21.24 -12.55
C ARG A 123 -68.95 -21.55 -13.38
N ARG A 124 -68.93 -21.31 -14.69
CA ARG A 124 -70.04 -21.63 -15.59
C ARG A 124 -70.31 -23.13 -15.64
N ALA A 125 -69.29 -23.97 -15.65
CA ALA A 125 -69.46 -25.42 -15.64
C ALA A 125 -70.05 -25.95 -14.31
N THR A 126 -69.68 -25.36 -13.17
CA THR A 126 -70.19 -25.75 -11.85
C THR A 126 -71.62 -25.28 -11.59
N PHE A 127 -71.96 -24.03 -11.94
CA PHE A 127 -73.24 -23.41 -11.58
C PHE A 127 -74.22 -23.21 -12.74
N GLY A 128 -73.77 -23.39 -13.99
CA GLY A 128 -74.58 -23.17 -15.18
C GLY A 128 -75.66 -24.23 -15.36
N SER A 129 -76.76 -23.86 -16.01
CA SER A 129 -77.88 -24.75 -16.35
C SER A 129 -77.63 -25.64 -17.59
N GLY A 130 -76.37 -25.77 -18.02
CA GLY A 130 -75.96 -26.48 -19.24
C GLY A 130 -76.00 -28.01 -19.09
N ARG A 131 -76.08 -28.72 -20.23
CA ARG A 131 -76.07 -30.18 -20.27
C ARG A 131 -74.76 -30.73 -19.69
N ARG A 132 -74.88 -31.76 -18.87
CA ARG A 132 -73.77 -32.51 -18.28
C ARG A 132 -72.90 -33.11 -19.40
N GLY A 133 -71.63 -32.68 -19.50
CA GLY A 133 -70.63 -33.27 -20.41
C GLY A 133 -70.49 -32.61 -21.79
N ASP A 134 -70.58 -31.28 -21.90
CA ASP A 134 -70.15 -30.62 -23.13
C ASP A 134 -68.61 -30.70 -23.28
N HIS A 135 -68.15 -31.65 -24.11
CA HIS A 135 -66.73 -31.88 -24.34
C HIS A 135 -66.02 -30.67 -24.99
N ALA A 136 -66.75 -29.75 -25.61
CA ALA A 136 -66.17 -28.52 -26.15
C ALA A 136 -65.65 -27.60 -25.03
N ASP A 137 -66.46 -27.38 -23.98
CA ASP A 137 -66.09 -26.58 -22.81
C ASP A 137 -64.99 -27.25 -21.96
N GLU A 138 -64.87 -28.57 -22.00
CA GLU A 138 -63.79 -29.32 -21.36
C GLU A 138 -62.46 -29.16 -22.12
N ASN A 139 -62.49 -29.29 -23.45
CA ASN A 139 -61.31 -29.08 -24.28
C ASN A 139 -60.79 -27.64 -24.21
N GLU A 140 -61.66 -26.63 -24.30
CA GLU A 140 -61.21 -25.22 -24.21
C GLU A 140 -60.58 -24.89 -22.84
N ARG A 141 -61.07 -25.50 -21.76
CA ARG A 141 -60.47 -25.36 -20.42
C ARG A 141 -59.10 -26.03 -20.32
N SER A 142 -58.97 -27.25 -20.84
CA SER A 142 -57.70 -27.96 -20.91
C SER A 142 -56.67 -27.18 -21.73
N ASP A 143 -57.07 -26.70 -22.92
CA ASP A 143 -56.22 -25.90 -23.80
C ASP A 143 -55.76 -24.62 -23.10
N THR A 144 -56.66 -23.94 -22.37
CA THR A 144 -56.30 -22.72 -21.63
C THR A 144 -55.35 -23.00 -20.47
N LEU A 145 -55.51 -24.14 -19.79
CA LEU A 145 -54.62 -24.56 -18.72
C LEU A 145 -53.21 -24.89 -19.25
N ASP A 146 -53.12 -25.53 -20.41
CA ASP A 146 -51.86 -25.74 -21.13
C ASP A 146 -51.20 -24.41 -21.52
N VAL A 147 -51.98 -23.43 -22.01
CA VAL A 147 -51.49 -22.08 -22.30
C VAL A 147 -50.96 -21.39 -21.04
N LEU A 148 -51.65 -21.52 -19.90
CA LEU A 148 -51.21 -20.93 -18.62
C LEU A 148 -49.88 -21.52 -18.16
N HIS A 149 -49.74 -22.85 -18.19
CA HIS A 149 -48.47 -23.50 -17.86
C HIS A 149 -47.34 -23.05 -18.79
N ALA A 150 -47.61 -23.00 -20.10
CA ALA A 150 -46.62 -22.56 -21.08
C ALA A 150 -46.19 -21.09 -20.87
N GLN A 151 -47.13 -20.19 -20.58
CA GLN A 151 -46.84 -18.78 -20.31
C GLN A 151 -46.04 -18.59 -19.01
N LEU A 152 -46.38 -19.32 -17.95
CA LEU A 152 -45.63 -19.30 -16.68
C LEU A 152 -44.21 -19.88 -16.87
N ASP A 153 -44.07 -20.98 -17.61
CA ASP A 153 -42.76 -21.56 -17.90
C ASP A 153 -41.89 -20.63 -18.74
N GLN A 154 -42.48 -19.96 -19.73
CA GLN A 154 -41.80 -18.92 -20.49
C GLN A 154 -41.35 -17.77 -19.57
N PHE A 155 -42.21 -17.31 -18.67
CA PHE A 155 -41.89 -16.22 -17.74
C PHE A 155 -40.78 -16.60 -16.77
N ILE A 156 -40.84 -17.78 -16.16
CA ILE A 156 -39.80 -18.30 -15.25
C ILE A 156 -38.47 -18.41 -16.00
N LYS A 157 -38.48 -19.00 -17.21
CA LYS A 157 -37.28 -19.16 -18.05
C LYS A 157 -36.65 -17.81 -18.41
N LEU A 158 -37.45 -16.82 -18.81
CA LEU A 158 -36.95 -15.48 -19.15
C LEU A 158 -36.29 -14.79 -17.96
N ASN A 159 -36.88 -14.89 -16.77
CA ASN A 159 -36.31 -14.30 -15.56
C ASN A 159 -35.05 -15.05 -15.10
N GLN A 160 -35.05 -16.38 -15.15
CA GLN A 160 -33.85 -17.18 -14.86
C GLN A 160 -32.71 -16.88 -15.84
N GLN A 161 -33.00 -16.73 -17.13
CA GLN A 161 -32.01 -16.35 -18.13
C GLN A 161 -31.44 -14.95 -17.87
N ALA A 162 -32.28 -13.97 -17.52
CA ALA A 162 -31.83 -12.63 -17.15
C ALA A 162 -30.88 -12.66 -15.95
N VAL A 163 -31.23 -13.43 -14.90
CA VAL A 163 -30.37 -13.61 -13.71
C VAL A 163 -29.05 -14.31 -14.09
N GLN A 164 -29.07 -15.35 -14.93
CA GLN A 164 -27.86 -16.05 -15.37
C GLN A 164 -26.93 -15.17 -16.21
N ILE A 165 -27.48 -14.37 -17.13
CA ILE A 165 -26.72 -13.39 -17.91
C ILE A 165 -26.06 -12.37 -16.97
N ALA A 166 -26.82 -11.83 -16.02
CA ALA A 166 -26.29 -10.86 -15.06
C ALA A 166 -25.21 -11.45 -14.14
N ILE A 167 -25.33 -12.71 -13.72
CA ILE A 167 -24.27 -13.42 -12.98
C ILE A 167 -23.02 -13.60 -13.85
N GLY A 168 -23.18 -13.96 -15.13
CA GLY A 168 -22.08 -14.08 -16.08
C GLY A 168 -21.33 -12.76 -16.26
N GLU A 169 -22.06 -11.67 -16.49
CA GLU A 169 -21.49 -10.31 -16.61
C GLU A 169 -20.78 -9.86 -15.33
N ILE A 170 -21.32 -10.17 -14.14
CA ILE A 170 -20.61 -9.95 -12.88
C ILE A 170 -19.30 -10.74 -12.88
N ASN A 171 -19.34 -12.03 -13.17
CA ASN A 171 -18.19 -12.90 -12.99
C ASN A 171 -17.06 -12.52 -13.96
N ASP A 172 -17.39 -12.23 -15.22
CA ASP A 172 -16.44 -11.77 -16.22
C ASP A 172 -15.86 -10.39 -15.86
N GLY A 173 -16.72 -9.45 -15.44
CA GLY A 173 -16.30 -8.14 -14.95
C GLY A 173 -15.40 -8.22 -13.73
N MET A 174 -15.69 -9.14 -12.80
CA MET A 174 -14.93 -9.41 -11.59
C MET A 174 -13.55 -10.02 -11.91
N VAL A 175 -13.50 -11.01 -12.81
CA VAL A 175 -12.23 -11.64 -13.24
C VAL A 175 -11.33 -10.63 -13.92
N HIS A 176 -11.87 -9.84 -14.87
CA HIS A 176 -11.09 -8.80 -15.54
C HIS A 176 -10.55 -7.76 -14.54
N SER A 177 -11.42 -7.25 -13.65
CA SER A 177 -11.05 -6.28 -12.62
C SER A 177 -9.99 -6.82 -11.65
N THR A 178 -10.10 -8.10 -11.27
CA THR A 178 -9.14 -8.79 -10.40
C THR A 178 -7.77 -8.93 -11.07
N ASN A 179 -7.73 -9.31 -12.35
CA ASN A 179 -6.48 -9.41 -13.08
C ASN A 179 -5.78 -8.05 -13.21
N VAL A 180 -6.52 -6.99 -13.55
CA VAL A 180 -5.96 -5.64 -13.62
C VAL A 180 -5.46 -5.18 -12.23
N ALA A 181 -6.22 -5.45 -11.17
CA ALA A 181 -5.80 -5.17 -9.80
C ALA A 181 -4.52 -5.91 -9.40
N TYR A 182 -4.37 -7.18 -9.80
CA TYR A 182 -3.15 -7.95 -9.58
C TYR A 182 -1.95 -7.32 -10.28
N PHE A 183 -2.08 -6.97 -11.57
CA PHE A 183 -1.00 -6.30 -12.31
C PHE A 183 -0.62 -4.94 -11.69
N LEU A 184 -1.60 -4.15 -11.26
CA LEU A 184 -1.37 -2.88 -10.56
C LEU A 184 -0.63 -3.09 -9.23
N THR A 185 -1.01 -4.10 -8.46
CA THR A 185 -0.38 -4.44 -7.17
C THR A 185 1.07 -4.87 -7.36
N VAL A 186 1.33 -5.79 -8.30
CA VAL A 186 2.69 -6.25 -8.62
C VAL A 186 3.53 -5.09 -9.16
N GLY A 187 2.97 -4.27 -10.05
CA GLY A 187 3.65 -3.08 -10.58
C GLY A 187 4.02 -2.08 -9.49
N ALA A 188 3.11 -1.80 -8.55
CA ALA A 188 3.39 -0.92 -7.42
C ALA A 188 4.48 -1.48 -6.50
N PHE A 189 4.49 -2.79 -6.25
CA PHE A 189 5.51 -3.45 -5.46
C PHE A 189 6.90 -3.36 -6.11
N ILE A 190 6.99 -3.60 -7.42
CA ILE A 190 8.23 -3.43 -8.18
C ILE A 190 8.70 -1.98 -8.15
N ALA A 191 7.80 -1.01 -8.35
CA ALA A 191 8.13 0.41 -8.25
C ALA A 191 8.66 0.79 -6.86
N ALA A 192 8.11 0.21 -5.80
CA ALA A 192 8.59 0.41 -4.43
C ALA A 192 10.02 -0.12 -4.23
N ILE A 193 10.34 -1.32 -4.73
CA ILE A 193 11.70 -1.87 -4.69
C ILE A 193 12.66 -0.97 -5.46
N ILE A 194 12.29 -0.53 -6.66
CA ILE A 194 13.11 0.35 -7.49
C ILE A 194 13.39 1.66 -6.75
N ALA A 195 12.38 2.29 -6.14
CA ALA A 195 12.55 3.51 -5.37
C ALA A 195 13.45 3.29 -4.14
N ALA A 196 13.30 2.16 -3.44
CA ALA A 196 14.13 1.84 -2.27
C ALA A 196 15.61 1.67 -2.66
N VAL A 197 15.89 0.95 -3.74
CA VAL A 197 17.25 0.82 -4.29
C VAL A 197 17.78 2.17 -4.76
N PHE A 198 16.96 2.96 -5.45
CA PHE A 198 17.31 4.30 -5.92
C PHE A 198 17.68 5.23 -4.76
N ILE A 199 16.87 5.31 -3.71
CA ILE A 199 17.14 6.11 -2.50
C ILE A 199 18.43 5.62 -1.82
N THR A 200 18.59 4.30 -1.69
CA THR A 200 19.77 3.71 -1.05
C THR A 200 21.05 4.09 -1.77
N LEU A 201 21.07 4.00 -3.10
CA LEU A 201 22.26 4.29 -3.91
C LEU A 201 22.54 5.78 -4.04
N THR A 202 21.50 6.62 -4.13
CA THR A 202 21.65 8.04 -4.45
C THR A 202 21.64 8.97 -3.25
N ILE A 203 21.28 8.47 -2.07
CA ILE A 203 21.20 9.25 -0.81
C ILE A 203 21.89 8.50 0.31
N THR A 204 21.41 7.30 0.68
CA THR A 204 21.87 6.61 1.90
C THR A 204 23.36 6.23 1.87
N LYS A 205 23.85 5.66 0.76
CA LYS A 205 25.26 5.27 0.62
C LYS A 205 26.22 6.48 0.68
N PRO A 206 26.02 7.58 -0.08
CA PRO A 206 26.83 8.80 0.04
C PRO A 206 26.87 9.38 1.45
N ILE A 207 25.73 9.41 2.16
CA ILE A 207 25.69 9.85 3.57
C ILE A 207 26.59 8.97 4.44
N GLY A 208 26.54 7.66 4.26
CA GLY A 208 27.41 6.73 4.99
C GLY A 208 28.91 6.97 4.72
N VAL A 209 29.28 7.37 3.50
CA VAL A 209 30.68 7.74 3.17
C VAL A 209 31.08 9.02 3.90
N LEU A 210 30.21 10.03 3.93
CA LEU A 210 30.47 11.28 4.65
C LEU A 210 30.66 11.04 6.15
N ILE A 211 29.79 10.25 6.78
CA ILE A 211 29.89 9.90 8.22
C ILE A 211 31.25 9.26 8.53
N ARG A 212 31.63 8.22 7.77
CA ARG A 212 32.92 7.54 7.97
C ARG A 212 34.10 8.48 7.74
N GLY A 213 34.03 9.33 6.73
CA GLY A 213 35.08 10.31 6.46
C GLY A 213 35.24 11.31 7.61
N THR A 214 34.14 11.80 8.18
CA THR A 214 34.19 12.68 9.37
C THR A 214 34.73 11.98 10.61
N GLU A 215 34.43 10.69 10.82
CA GLU A 215 35.02 9.90 11.91
C GLU A 215 36.53 9.73 11.75
N GLU A 216 37.03 9.52 10.53
CA GLU A 216 38.47 9.42 10.29
C GLU A 216 39.17 10.77 10.51
N ILE A 217 38.55 11.89 10.10
CA ILE A 217 39.06 13.24 10.40
C ILE A 217 39.14 13.46 11.92
N ALA A 218 38.12 13.04 12.68
CA ALA A 218 38.13 13.14 14.14
C ALA A 218 39.26 12.33 14.80
N LYS A 219 39.76 11.28 14.13
CA LYS A 219 40.93 10.49 14.56
C LYS A 219 42.27 11.08 14.09
N GLY A 220 42.27 12.28 13.52
CA GLY A 220 43.47 12.96 13.01
C GLY A 220 43.90 12.50 11.60
N LYS A 221 43.04 11.78 10.86
CA LYS A 221 43.32 11.38 9.47
C LYS A 221 42.60 12.32 8.51
N PHE A 222 43.34 13.27 7.94
CA PHE A 222 42.78 14.35 7.13
C PHE A 222 42.59 14.03 5.64
N ALA A 223 42.35 12.76 5.29
CA ALA A 223 42.17 12.36 3.90
C ALA A 223 40.87 12.95 3.29
N PRO A 224 40.89 13.43 2.04
CA PRO A 224 39.72 14.03 1.42
C PRO A 224 38.62 13.00 1.17
N ILE A 225 37.39 13.37 1.48
CA ILE A 225 36.19 12.57 1.24
C ILE A 225 35.74 12.79 -0.21
N ALA A 226 35.80 11.74 -1.03
CA ALA A 226 35.32 11.78 -2.41
C ALA A 226 33.86 11.33 -2.48
N VAL A 227 32.97 12.23 -2.92
CA VAL A 227 31.57 11.92 -3.20
C VAL A 227 31.28 12.23 -4.66
N THR A 228 30.78 11.23 -5.40
CA THR A 228 30.51 11.33 -6.86
C THR A 228 29.17 12.03 -7.17
N THR A 229 28.39 12.39 -6.16
CA THR A 229 27.09 13.04 -6.37
C THR A 229 27.27 14.49 -6.84
N GLN A 230 26.25 15.05 -7.50
CA GLN A 230 26.22 16.44 -7.97
C GLN A 230 25.07 17.22 -7.33
N ASP A 231 24.84 17.00 -6.03
CA ASP A 231 23.74 17.54 -5.25
C ASP A 231 24.24 18.16 -3.93
N GLU A 232 23.35 18.36 -2.96
CA GLU A 232 23.70 18.92 -1.64
C GLU A 232 24.76 18.09 -0.91
N MET A 233 24.88 16.78 -1.17
CA MET A 233 25.92 15.96 -0.56
C MET A 233 27.31 16.29 -1.10
N SER A 234 27.41 16.72 -2.36
CA SER A 234 28.66 17.17 -2.96
C SER A 234 29.14 18.49 -2.34
N LEU A 235 28.20 19.41 -2.12
CA LEU A 235 28.47 20.68 -1.44
C LEU A 235 28.91 20.43 0.01
N LEU A 236 28.26 19.50 0.71
CA LEU A 236 28.63 19.12 2.06
C LEU A 236 30.02 18.44 2.10
N ALA A 237 30.32 17.56 1.14
CA ALA A 237 31.64 16.94 1.02
C ALA A 237 32.74 17.99 0.84
N GLN A 238 32.52 18.98 -0.02
CA GLN A 238 33.45 20.10 -0.23
C GLN A 238 33.67 20.89 1.06
N ALA A 239 32.60 21.27 1.76
CA ALA A 239 32.72 21.99 3.03
C ALA A 239 33.48 21.20 4.10
N ILE A 240 33.26 19.89 4.20
CA ILE A 240 34.00 19.02 5.13
C ILE A 240 35.47 18.90 4.72
N ASN A 241 35.77 18.77 3.43
CA ASN A 241 37.14 18.69 2.94
C ASN A 241 37.92 19.99 3.20
N ASP A 242 37.29 21.15 2.99
CA ASP A 242 37.90 22.45 3.30
C ASP A 242 38.21 22.58 4.80
N MET A 243 37.32 22.09 5.67
CA MET A 243 37.55 22.03 7.11
C MET A 243 38.68 21.06 7.46
N SER A 244 38.71 19.88 6.85
CA SER A 244 39.76 18.87 7.03
C SER A 244 41.15 19.43 6.67
N ALA A 245 41.26 20.13 5.54
CA ALA A 245 42.51 20.75 5.10
C ALA A 245 42.98 21.84 6.09
N LYS A 246 42.06 22.63 6.65
CA LYS A 246 42.38 23.61 7.69
C LYS A 246 42.87 22.93 8.96
N LEU A 247 42.21 21.87 9.41
CA LEU A 247 42.64 21.10 10.59
C LEU A 247 44.03 20.49 10.38
N GLU A 248 44.30 19.92 9.21
CA GLU A 248 45.62 19.39 8.85
C GLU A 248 46.69 20.49 8.92
N SER A 249 46.39 21.70 8.42
CA SER A 249 47.33 22.82 8.47
C SER A 249 47.63 23.27 9.90
N ILE A 250 46.63 23.27 10.79
CA ILE A 250 46.79 23.60 12.20
C ILE A 250 47.64 22.53 12.90
N ASP A 251 47.43 21.26 12.61
CA ASP A 251 48.19 20.15 13.19
C ASP A 251 49.67 20.18 12.77
N LYS A 252 49.94 20.50 11.49
CA LYS A 252 51.31 20.73 10.99
C LYS A 252 51.96 21.94 11.67
N LEU A 253 51.25 23.06 11.77
CA LEU A 253 51.76 24.27 12.41
C LEU A 253 52.07 24.03 13.90
N LYS A 254 51.21 23.29 14.62
CA LYS A 254 51.47 22.84 15.99
C LYS A 254 52.80 22.09 16.05
N THR A 255 52.98 21.09 15.19
CA THR A 255 54.20 20.25 15.17
C THR A 255 55.46 21.07 14.85
N GLU A 256 55.40 21.97 13.86
CA GLU A 256 56.51 22.84 13.49
C GLU A 256 56.87 23.83 14.60
N MET A 257 55.87 24.46 15.22
CA MET A 257 56.06 25.37 16.35
C MET A 257 56.75 24.66 17.52
N MET A 258 56.33 23.43 17.83
CA MET A 258 56.93 22.60 18.87
C MET A 258 58.38 22.23 18.59
N HIS A 259 58.70 21.92 17.33
CA HIS A 259 60.07 21.69 16.91
C HIS A 259 60.93 22.95 17.07
N HIS A 260 60.40 24.11 16.62
CA HIS A 260 61.10 25.39 16.68
C HIS A 260 61.38 25.82 18.13
N ILE A 261 60.38 25.76 19.03
CA ILE A 261 60.55 26.07 20.45
C ILE A 261 61.65 25.20 21.08
N SER A 262 61.66 23.89 20.78
CA SER A 262 62.68 22.98 21.32
C SER A 262 64.09 23.32 20.85
N HIS A 263 64.24 23.77 19.59
CA HIS A 263 65.53 24.20 19.05
C HIS A 263 66.01 25.50 19.71
N GLU A 264 65.13 26.49 19.81
CA GLU A 264 65.44 27.79 20.41
C GLU A 264 65.75 27.71 21.91
N LEU A 265 65.20 26.72 22.63
CA LEU A 265 65.55 26.46 24.04
C LEU A 265 66.91 25.78 24.21
N ARG A 266 67.36 24.95 23.26
CA ARG A 266 68.62 24.20 23.37
C ARG A 266 69.84 25.12 23.44
N THR A 267 69.88 26.15 22.59
CA THR A 267 71.01 27.10 22.50
C THR A 267 71.29 27.84 23.83
N PRO A 268 70.31 28.52 24.47
CA PRO A 268 70.54 29.18 25.74
C PRO A 268 70.84 28.19 26.88
N LEU A 269 70.21 27.00 26.89
CA LEU A 269 70.53 25.97 27.89
C LEU A 269 71.98 25.46 27.76
N GLN A 270 72.48 25.30 26.53
CA GLN A 270 73.89 24.96 26.27
C GLN A 270 74.82 26.08 26.73
N ALA A 271 74.50 27.34 26.44
CA ALA A 271 75.28 28.49 26.91
C ALA A 271 75.34 28.54 28.44
N MET A 272 74.21 28.34 29.12
CA MET A 272 74.16 28.25 30.59
C MET A 272 74.97 27.07 31.13
N THR A 273 74.93 25.92 30.47
CA THR A 273 75.73 24.73 30.84
C THR A 273 77.22 25.01 30.71
N SER A 274 77.66 25.61 29.59
CA SER A 274 79.06 25.98 29.36
C SER A 274 79.56 27.02 30.37
N ALA A 275 78.77 28.06 30.65
CA ALA A 275 79.10 29.04 31.68
C ALA A 275 79.26 28.39 33.06
N LEU A 276 78.35 27.49 33.41
CA LEU A 276 78.40 26.75 34.67
C LEU A 276 79.62 25.83 34.77
N ASN A 277 79.99 25.16 33.67
CA ASN A 277 81.20 24.33 33.59
C ASN A 277 82.45 25.16 33.84
N LEU A 278 82.56 26.32 33.18
CA LEU A 278 83.69 27.24 33.37
C LEU A 278 83.81 27.75 34.81
N MET A 279 82.68 27.98 35.49
CA MET A 279 82.65 28.35 36.91
C MET A 279 83.09 27.18 37.81
N THR A 280 82.60 25.97 37.56
CA THR A 280 82.95 24.79 38.37
C THR A 280 84.38 24.31 38.15
N ASP A 281 84.95 24.55 36.98
CA ASP A 281 86.36 24.24 36.65
C ASP A 281 87.33 25.25 37.29
N GLN A 282 86.83 26.21 38.08
CA GLN A 282 87.59 27.25 38.79
C GLN A 282 88.50 28.10 37.89
N ARG A 283 88.23 28.16 36.58
CA ARG A 283 89.04 28.90 35.59
C ARG A 283 88.99 30.43 35.76
N TYR A 284 88.03 30.94 36.53
CA TYR A 284 87.81 32.36 36.81
C TYR A 284 87.89 32.71 38.31
N GLY A 285 88.33 31.77 39.16
CA GLY A 285 88.42 31.95 40.61
C GLY A 285 87.94 30.72 41.39
N THR A 286 88.37 30.59 42.65
CA THR A 286 87.94 29.50 43.54
C THR A 286 86.55 29.78 44.08
N LEU A 287 85.65 28.80 43.96
CA LEU A 287 84.31 28.86 44.54
C LEU A 287 84.35 28.39 45.99
N ASN A 288 83.65 29.08 46.89
CA ASN A 288 83.45 28.58 48.25
C ASN A 288 82.40 27.43 48.28
N ASN A 289 82.29 26.73 49.41
CA ASN A 289 81.39 25.58 49.55
C ASN A 289 79.91 25.90 49.28
N GLU A 290 79.46 27.10 49.62
CA GLU A 290 78.08 27.53 49.41
C GLU A 290 77.80 27.82 47.92
N GLN A 291 78.75 28.47 47.24
CA GLN A 291 78.72 28.71 45.79
C GLN A 291 78.76 27.40 45.00
N LEU A 292 79.57 26.41 45.41
CA LEU A 292 79.58 25.07 44.80
C LEU A 292 78.23 24.35 44.95
N ARG A 293 77.54 24.55 46.07
CA ARG A 293 76.20 24.00 46.29
C ARG A 293 75.15 24.71 45.43
N LEU A 294 75.27 26.02 45.22
CA LEU A 294 74.38 26.76 44.32
C LEU A 294 74.59 26.36 42.85
N THR A 295 75.83 26.16 42.40
CA THR A 295 76.10 25.71 41.03
C THR A 295 75.59 24.31 40.77
N SER A 296 75.61 23.40 41.76
CA SER A 296 75.01 22.08 41.61
C SER A 296 73.48 22.13 41.48
N PHE A 297 72.79 23.01 42.23
CA PHE A 297 71.35 23.24 42.06
C PHE A 297 71.00 23.80 40.68
N ILE A 298 71.77 24.78 40.19
CA ILE A 298 71.58 25.35 38.85
C ILE A 298 71.80 24.26 37.77
N ARG A 299 72.83 23.42 37.92
CA ARG A 299 73.10 22.31 37.00
C ARG A 299 71.93 21.35 36.94
N GLU A 300 71.38 20.98 38.10
CA GLU A 300 70.24 20.09 38.19
C GLU A 300 69.00 20.71 37.52
N GLY A 301 68.76 22.01 37.71
CA GLY A 301 67.67 22.74 37.03
C GLY A 301 67.80 22.75 35.50
N ILE A 302 69.00 23.08 34.98
CA ILE A 302 69.27 23.08 33.54
C ILE A 302 69.07 21.68 32.94
N ASN A 303 69.57 20.65 33.62
CA ASN A 303 69.41 19.27 33.18
C ASN A 303 67.93 18.85 33.16
N LYS A 304 67.14 19.23 34.17
CA LYS A 304 65.69 18.97 34.20
C LYS A 304 64.95 19.64 33.05
N ILE A 305 65.22 20.92 32.77
CA ILE A 305 64.58 21.65 31.67
C ILE A 305 64.98 21.05 30.32
N THR A 306 66.25 20.67 30.16
CA THR A 306 66.75 20.03 28.93
C THR A 306 66.06 18.68 28.70
N ALA A 307 65.97 17.85 29.74
CA ALA A 307 65.27 16.57 29.67
C ALA A 307 63.77 16.75 29.35
N PHE A 308 63.11 17.73 29.96
CA PHE A 308 61.72 18.05 29.69
C PHE A 308 61.49 18.52 28.25
N SER A 309 62.35 19.39 27.72
CA SER A 309 62.28 19.84 26.32
C SER A 309 62.40 18.67 25.33
N HIS A 310 63.28 17.70 25.62
CA HIS A 310 63.41 16.50 24.80
C HIS A 310 62.16 15.61 24.86
N GLN A 311 61.71 15.27 26.07
CA GLN A 311 60.50 14.44 26.25
C GLN A 311 59.26 15.08 25.62
N PHE A 312 59.11 16.39 25.74
CA PHE A 312 57.96 17.11 25.21
C PHE A 312 57.98 17.16 23.67
N LEU A 313 59.16 17.30 23.05
CA LEU A 313 59.32 17.19 21.60
C LEU A 313 59.01 15.77 21.11
N ASP A 314 59.48 14.75 21.85
CA ASP A 314 59.27 13.35 21.49
C ASP A 314 57.77 12.99 21.57
N ILE A 315 57.07 13.44 22.62
CA ILE A 315 55.60 13.32 22.73
C ILE A 315 54.92 13.99 21.54
N SER A 316 55.31 15.22 21.20
CA SER A 316 54.68 15.94 20.08
C SER A 316 54.90 15.23 18.73
N LYS A 317 56.05 14.58 18.52
CA LYS A 317 56.33 13.77 17.32
C LYS A 317 55.55 12.45 17.30
N ILE A 318 55.27 11.88 18.47
CA ILE A 318 54.44 10.68 18.59
C ILE A 318 52.97 11.02 18.28
N GLU A 319 52.45 12.12 18.84
CA GLU A 319 51.08 12.60 18.57
C GLU A 319 50.85 12.90 17.08
N SER A 320 51.85 13.48 16.40
CA SER A 320 51.76 13.78 14.95
C SER A 320 52.03 12.56 14.06
N GLY A 321 52.27 11.37 14.62
CA GLY A 321 52.56 10.14 13.89
C GLY A 321 53.95 10.08 13.22
N ALA A 322 54.86 11.00 13.55
CA ALA A 322 56.22 11.07 12.99
C ALA A 322 57.23 10.13 13.69
N MET A 323 56.86 9.57 14.85
CA MET A 323 57.63 8.54 15.56
C MET A 323 56.69 7.45 16.09
N LYS A 324 57.06 6.17 15.93
CA LYS A 324 56.35 5.04 16.55
C LYS A 324 57.02 4.68 17.88
N TYR A 325 56.21 4.37 18.88
CA TYR A 325 56.66 3.85 20.17
C TYR A 325 57.26 2.45 19.97
N ASN A 326 58.55 2.28 20.23
CA ASN A 326 59.21 0.96 20.34
C ASN A 326 59.33 0.60 21.81
#